data_AF-M1C137-F1
#
_entry.id   AF-M1C137-F1
#
_cell.length_a   1.000
_cell.length_b   1.000
_cell.length_c   1.000
_cell.angle_alpha   90.00
_cell.angle_beta   90.00
_cell.angle_gamma   90.00
#
_symmetry.space_group_name_H-M   'P 1'
#
loop_
_entity.id
_entity.type
_entity.pdbx_description
1 polymer ?
#
loop_
_entity_poly.entity_id
_entity_poly.type
_entity_poly.pdbx_seq_one_letter_code
_entity_poly.pdbx_strand_id
1 'polypeptide(L)'
;MQILLEGHFPGRKVDSANASSLPKDLHGAPPESFIVNLADVTGHMKSLRKMALLWCKIVAELRRLWSEGQYIPGIPPDQIPDLNSCLLYQQLQVINRCISRKKRRIAAAESLDSVVRLGSSNTDVLADDGTLPATPVLYAKVNTGELILRLGVDSQSDLTMLETGEPIYTPVMQEEPLLTEDLIKETEELVLRTGSLGAGCSQLLSDMQAFKAANPGCILEDFVRWHSPPDWMECDTNDGINETLDTNDSLSGRGQLSTRMQKEGNLWRELWETSKPVPAVRQTPLFDEDLAVESILDNLEDISPHELFKQLFISLLGSGFVTAEAILSNNSNLAKLFSDCKEYVIVTCERSNWVDKVDELCQVYETVETMVLSPDEVIRITFQPEEPSAAPPNELKRRFKRLSLIFRNKDKLSPRDQKNQEESPLRQPFSSMFSKKPPKPDSSSPDKPVTSVENDWTIV
;
A
#
# COMPACT_ATOMS: atom_id res chain seq x y z
N MET A 1 19.10 -22.06 2.80
CA MET A 1 18.10 -23.09 2.49
C MET A 1 17.26 -23.45 3.71
N GLN A 2 17.82 -23.85 4.86
CA GLN A 2 17.00 -24.22 6.03
C GLN A 2 16.10 -23.08 6.57
N ILE A 3 16.54 -21.81 6.47
CA ILE A 3 15.77 -20.61 6.85
C ILE A 3 14.44 -20.46 6.06
N LEU A 4 14.39 -20.99 4.83
CA LEU A 4 13.19 -20.92 3.97
C LEU A 4 12.39 -22.24 3.95
N LEU A 5 12.92 -23.30 4.55
CA LEU A 5 12.32 -24.64 4.51
C LEU A 5 11.57 -25.01 5.80
N GLU A 6 11.86 -24.39 6.94
CA GLU A 6 11.19 -24.67 8.21
C GLU A 6 9.90 -23.84 8.37
N GLY A 7 8.87 -24.21 7.61
CA GLY A 7 7.50 -23.71 7.76
C GLY A 7 6.72 -24.33 8.92
N HIS A 8 7.36 -24.64 10.06
CA HIS A 8 6.67 -25.20 11.23
C HIS A 8 6.94 -24.35 12.47
N PHE A 9 6.06 -23.38 12.69
CA PHE A 9 6.10 -22.46 13.82
C PHE A 9 5.27 -23.04 14.97
N PRO A 10 5.87 -23.37 16.14
CA PRO A 10 5.10 -23.70 17.33
C PRO A 10 4.40 -22.42 17.81
N GLY A 11 3.15 -22.24 17.39
CA GLY A 11 2.31 -21.13 17.81
C GLY A 11 2.12 -21.14 19.33
N ARG A 12 2.74 -20.17 20.01
CA ARG A 12 2.10 -19.57 21.18
C ARG A 12 1.18 -18.48 20.64
N LYS A 13 -0.13 -18.70 20.74
CA LYS A 13 -1.13 -17.64 20.56
C LYS A 13 -0.80 -16.51 21.55
N VAL A 14 -0.19 -15.45 21.04
CA VAL A 14 -0.25 -14.13 21.67
C VAL A 14 -1.39 -13.42 20.97
N ASP A 15 -2.43 -13.09 21.73
CA ASP A 15 -3.62 -12.44 21.20
C ASP A 15 -3.27 -11.12 20.49
N SER A 16 -3.71 -11.02 19.24
CA SER A 16 -3.44 -9.97 18.24
C SER A 16 -3.96 -8.57 18.58
N ALA A 17 -4.32 -8.28 19.83
CA ALA A 17 -5.01 -7.03 20.19
C ALA A 17 -4.12 -5.95 20.82
N ASN A 18 -2.90 -6.26 21.28
CA ASN A 18 -2.00 -5.28 21.94
C ASN A 18 -0.51 -5.53 21.61
N ALA A 19 -0.17 -5.86 20.36
CA ALA A 19 1.23 -5.90 19.94
C ALA A 19 1.82 -4.48 19.98
N SER A 20 2.84 -4.28 20.83
CA SER A 20 3.60 -3.05 21.06
C SER A 20 3.85 -2.22 19.79
N SER A 21 3.65 -0.90 19.85
CA SER A 21 3.85 0.02 18.72
C SER A 21 5.31 0.13 18.26
N LEU A 22 6.27 -0.30 19.07
CA LEU A 22 7.68 0.06 18.86
C LEU A 22 8.27 -0.40 17.51
N PRO A 23 8.05 -1.63 17.00
CA PRO A 23 8.53 -1.99 15.67
C PRO A 23 7.96 -1.07 14.59
N LYS A 24 6.71 -0.63 14.73
CA LYS A 24 6.08 0.32 13.81
C LYS A 24 6.68 1.72 13.95
N ASP A 25 6.89 2.16 15.18
CA ASP A 25 7.51 3.46 15.49
C ASP A 25 8.96 3.54 14.96
N LEU A 26 9.64 2.40 14.87
CA LEU A 26 11.00 2.29 14.34
C LEU A 26 11.06 2.04 12.83
N HIS A 27 9.93 1.83 12.17
CA HIS A 27 9.89 1.28 10.81
C HIS A 27 10.69 -0.03 10.66
N GLY A 28 10.60 -0.92 11.65
CA GLY A 28 11.16 -2.27 11.64
C GLY A 28 10.15 -3.32 11.15
N ALA A 29 10.63 -4.48 10.72
CA ALA A 29 9.75 -5.59 10.35
C ALA A 29 8.98 -6.14 11.56
N PRO A 30 7.80 -6.75 11.36
CA PRO A 30 7.05 -7.40 12.43
C PRO A 30 7.89 -8.46 13.18
N PRO A 31 7.69 -8.64 14.50
CA PRO A 31 8.29 -9.75 15.23
C PRO A 31 7.97 -11.08 14.57
N GLU A 32 8.88 -12.05 14.68
CA GLU A 32 8.76 -13.40 14.08
C GLU A 32 8.68 -13.42 12.54
N SER A 33 8.85 -12.28 11.86
CA SER A 33 8.94 -12.23 10.40
C SER A 33 10.25 -12.84 9.86
N PHE A 34 10.24 -13.17 8.57
CA PHE A 34 11.43 -13.62 7.85
C PHE A 34 12.62 -12.66 8.03
N ILE A 35 12.37 -11.35 8.06
CA ILE A 35 13.43 -10.32 8.19
C ILE A 35 14.12 -10.36 9.55
N VAL A 36 13.35 -10.56 10.64
CA VAL A 36 13.92 -10.68 11.99
C VAL A 36 14.78 -11.95 12.09
N ASN A 37 14.30 -13.07 11.56
CA ASN A 37 15.07 -14.32 11.51
C ASN A 37 16.35 -14.17 10.67
N LEU A 38 16.26 -13.47 9.53
CA LEU A 38 17.43 -13.18 8.71
C LEU A 38 18.45 -12.33 9.47
N ALA A 39 17.99 -11.29 10.18
CA ALA A 39 18.84 -10.44 10.98
C ALA A 39 19.57 -11.25 12.08
N ASP A 40 18.84 -12.13 12.78
CA ASP A 40 19.39 -13.00 13.82
C ASP A 40 20.46 -13.94 13.25
N VAL A 41 20.15 -14.69 12.19
CA VAL A 41 21.10 -15.63 11.57
C VAL A 41 22.33 -14.90 11.02
N THR A 42 22.13 -13.72 10.42
CA THR A 42 23.23 -12.90 9.91
C THR A 42 24.11 -12.40 11.05
N GLY A 43 23.53 -11.94 12.15
CA GLY A 43 24.26 -11.47 13.35
C GLY A 43 25.14 -12.53 13.99
N HIS A 44 24.75 -13.81 13.91
CA HIS A 44 25.57 -14.94 14.38
C HIS A 44 26.79 -15.25 13.50
N MET A 45 26.89 -14.68 12.30
CA MET A 45 28.01 -14.92 11.40
C MET A 45 29.21 -14.04 11.75
N LYS A 46 30.38 -14.66 11.99
CA LYS A 46 31.62 -13.93 12.29
C LYS A 46 32.40 -13.45 11.05
N SER A 47 31.81 -13.52 9.86
CA SER A 47 32.52 -13.23 8.61
C SER A 47 31.62 -12.50 7.62
N LEU A 48 32.06 -11.31 7.19
CA LEU A 48 31.41 -10.53 6.14
C LEU A 48 31.23 -11.34 4.85
N ARG A 49 32.20 -12.18 4.50
CA ARG A 49 32.10 -13.07 3.33
C ARG A 49 30.94 -14.06 3.47
N LYS A 50 30.72 -14.61 4.66
CA LYS A 50 29.59 -15.53 4.91
C LYS A 50 28.25 -14.80 4.86
N MET A 51 28.19 -13.59 5.42
CA MET A 51 26.99 -12.74 5.35
C MET A 51 26.63 -12.40 3.90
N ALA A 52 27.61 -11.95 3.10
CA ALA A 52 27.40 -11.65 1.69
C ALA A 52 26.94 -12.89 0.90
N LEU A 53 27.57 -14.05 1.12
CA LEU A 53 27.15 -15.31 0.48
C LEU A 53 25.75 -15.76 0.90
N LEU A 54 25.35 -15.50 2.16
CA LEU A 54 23.98 -15.76 2.61
C LEU A 54 23.01 -14.86 1.84
N TRP A 55 23.30 -13.56 1.74
CA TRP A 55 22.46 -12.61 1.02
C TRP A 55 22.30 -12.98 -0.45
N CYS A 56 23.39 -13.25 -1.18
CA CYS A 56 23.32 -13.69 -2.58
C CYS A 56 22.44 -14.93 -2.76
N LYS A 57 22.52 -15.89 -1.81
CA LYS A 57 21.66 -17.10 -1.84
C LYS A 57 20.20 -16.78 -1.56
N ILE A 58 19.91 -15.79 -0.73
CA ILE A 58 18.53 -15.35 -0.46
C ILE A 58 17.95 -14.70 -1.70
N VAL A 59 18.65 -13.75 -2.33
CA VAL A 59 18.18 -13.09 -3.56
C VAL A 59 17.94 -14.12 -4.67
N ALA A 60 18.86 -15.07 -4.87
CA ALA A 60 18.69 -16.15 -5.84
C ALA A 60 17.46 -17.03 -5.54
N GLU A 61 17.19 -17.30 -4.26
CA GLU A 61 16.04 -18.10 -3.84
C GLU A 61 14.72 -17.32 -3.94
N LEU A 62 14.72 -16.00 -3.68
CA LEU A 62 13.56 -15.13 -3.92
C LEU A 62 13.19 -15.12 -5.41
N ARG A 63 14.19 -15.02 -6.30
CA ARG A 63 13.99 -15.09 -7.76
C ARG A 63 13.44 -16.47 -8.17
N ARG A 64 13.92 -17.56 -7.56
CA ARG A 64 13.37 -18.92 -7.75
C ARG A 64 11.90 -18.99 -7.32
N LEU A 65 11.57 -18.53 -6.12
CA LEU A 65 10.21 -18.54 -5.57
C LEU A 65 9.24 -17.75 -6.47
N TRP A 66 9.65 -16.57 -6.92
CA TRP A 66 8.89 -15.77 -7.89
C TRP A 66 8.63 -16.54 -9.19
N SER A 67 9.69 -17.11 -9.80
CA SER A 67 9.57 -17.85 -11.06
C SER A 67 8.66 -19.09 -10.96
N GLU A 68 8.59 -19.69 -9.78
CA GLU A 68 7.73 -20.86 -9.51
C GLU A 68 6.34 -20.48 -8.97
N GLY A 69 6.05 -19.20 -8.77
CA GLY A 69 4.79 -18.74 -8.16
C GLY A 69 4.59 -19.24 -6.72
N GLN A 70 5.68 -19.47 -5.99
CA GLN A 70 5.70 -19.90 -4.60
C GLN A 70 5.85 -18.70 -3.67
N TYR A 71 5.05 -18.67 -2.60
CA TYR A 71 5.13 -17.60 -1.61
C TYR A 71 6.44 -17.64 -0.82
N ILE A 72 6.96 -16.46 -0.52
CA ILE A 72 8.04 -16.26 0.45
C ILE A 72 7.52 -16.68 1.83
N PRO A 73 8.15 -17.68 2.48
CA PRO A 73 7.78 -18.11 3.82
C PRO A 73 7.90 -16.99 4.85
N GLY A 74 6.93 -16.90 5.76
CA GLY A 74 6.92 -15.88 6.81
C GLY A 74 6.49 -14.48 6.32
N ILE A 75 6.06 -14.34 5.06
CA ILE A 75 5.46 -13.12 4.51
C ILE A 75 4.00 -13.44 4.12
N PRO A 76 3.00 -12.64 4.52
CA PRO A 76 1.60 -12.90 4.16
C PRO A 76 1.34 -12.80 2.65
N PRO A 77 0.52 -13.69 2.04
CA PRO A 77 0.30 -13.76 0.59
C PRO A 77 -0.60 -12.65 0.01
N ASP A 78 -1.51 -12.09 0.80
CA ASP A 78 -2.51 -11.12 0.34
C ASP A 78 -2.52 -9.83 1.18
N GLN A 79 -1.41 -9.48 1.80
CA GLN A 79 -1.30 -8.20 2.51
C GLN A 79 -0.74 -7.12 1.57
N ILE A 80 -1.29 -5.90 1.65
CA ILE A 80 -0.67 -4.73 1.01
C ILE A 80 0.60 -4.33 1.79
N PRO A 81 1.57 -3.64 1.15
CA PRO A 81 2.76 -3.15 1.83
C PRO A 81 2.41 -2.34 3.08
N ASP A 82 3.00 -2.71 4.23
CA ASP A 82 2.82 -1.97 5.48
C ASP A 82 3.86 -0.85 5.56
N LEU A 83 3.41 0.39 5.35
CA LEU A 83 4.28 1.58 5.37
C LEU A 83 4.92 1.85 6.76
N ASN A 84 4.45 1.17 7.80
CA ASN A 84 5.08 1.22 9.13
C ASN A 84 6.16 0.14 9.33
N SER A 85 6.41 -0.70 8.33
CA SER A 85 7.47 -1.71 8.35
C SER A 85 8.69 -1.24 7.56
N CYS A 86 9.83 -1.90 7.72
CA CYS A 86 11.02 -1.57 6.94
C CYS A 86 10.80 -1.81 5.44
N LEU A 87 11.51 -1.06 4.59
CA LEU A 87 11.35 -1.11 3.14
C LEU A 87 11.55 -2.53 2.57
N LEU A 88 12.50 -3.28 3.10
CA LEU A 88 12.79 -4.65 2.72
C LEU A 88 11.57 -5.55 3.00
N TYR A 89 10.91 -5.39 4.15
CA TYR A 89 9.68 -6.14 4.43
C TYR A 89 8.55 -5.74 3.46
N GLN A 90 8.38 -4.44 3.20
CA GLN A 90 7.40 -3.94 2.22
C GLN A 90 7.63 -4.54 0.83
N GLN A 91 8.88 -4.58 0.36
CA GLN A 91 9.27 -5.17 -0.92
C GLN A 91 8.96 -6.67 -0.97
N LEU A 92 9.22 -7.43 0.09
CA LEU A 92 8.83 -8.85 0.14
C LEU A 92 7.30 -9.04 0.14
N GLN A 93 6.54 -8.13 0.78
CA GLN A 93 5.08 -8.14 0.70
C GLN A 93 4.58 -7.91 -0.74
N VAL A 94 5.21 -6.98 -1.48
CA VAL A 94 4.91 -6.78 -2.90
C VAL A 94 5.08 -8.08 -3.68
N ILE A 95 6.20 -8.78 -3.53
CA ILE A 95 6.46 -10.05 -4.25
C ILE A 95 5.33 -11.06 -3.98
N ASN A 96 4.99 -11.30 -2.72
CA ASN A 96 3.94 -12.26 -2.36
C ASN A 96 2.55 -11.85 -2.89
N ARG A 97 2.21 -10.56 -2.80
CA ARG A 97 0.95 -10.04 -3.32
C ARG A 97 0.90 -10.13 -4.84
N CYS A 98 2.00 -9.87 -5.56
CA CYS A 98 2.10 -10.06 -7.00
C CYS A 98 1.85 -11.52 -7.41
N ILE A 99 2.37 -12.49 -6.64
CA ILE A 99 2.08 -13.92 -6.87
C ILE A 99 0.57 -14.19 -6.76
N SER A 100 -0.08 -13.66 -5.72
CA SER A 100 -1.52 -13.81 -5.54
C SER A 100 -2.32 -13.12 -6.65
N ARG A 101 -1.91 -11.93 -7.09
CA ARG A 101 -2.52 -11.21 -8.23
C ARG A 101 -2.43 -12.01 -9.52
N LYS A 102 -1.26 -12.55 -9.85
CA LYS A 102 -1.09 -13.43 -11.01
C LYS A 102 -2.01 -14.65 -10.97
N LYS A 103 -2.07 -15.34 -9.83
CA LYS A 103 -2.95 -16.51 -9.65
C LYS A 103 -4.43 -16.13 -9.85
N ARG A 104 -4.88 -15.03 -9.24
CA ARG A 104 -6.26 -14.54 -9.38
C ARG A 104 -6.57 -14.09 -10.81
N ARG A 105 -5.63 -13.43 -11.50
CA ARG A 105 -5.78 -13.01 -12.88
C ARG A 105 -5.90 -14.19 -13.84
N ILE A 106 -5.10 -15.24 -13.67
CA ILE A 106 -5.21 -16.49 -14.46
C ILE A 106 -6.58 -17.13 -14.25
N ALA A 107 -7.00 -17.31 -12.99
CA ALA A 107 -8.31 -17.90 -12.69
C ALA A 107 -9.48 -17.05 -13.23
N ALA A 108 -9.37 -15.72 -13.15
CA ALA A 108 -10.38 -14.81 -13.68
C ALA A 108 -10.45 -14.83 -15.22
N ALA A 109 -9.30 -14.97 -15.89
CA ALA A 109 -9.24 -15.13 -17.35
C ALA A 109 -9.88 -16.45 -17.80
N GLU A 110 -9.56 -17.56 -17.13
CA GLU A 110 -10.18 -18.87 -17.39
C GLU A 110 -11.70 -18.84 -17.18
N SER A 111 -12.16 -18.23 -16.08
CA SER A 111 -13.59 -18.03 -15.81
C SER A 111 -14.28 -17.19 -16.89
N LEU A 112 -13.66 -16.08 -17.31
CA LEU A 112 -14.20 -15.22 -18.36
C LEU A 112 -14.31 -15.96 -19.70
N ASP A 113 -13.29 -16.71 -20.08
CA ASP A 113 -13.29 -17.47 -21.34
C ASP A 113 -14.35 -18.57 -21.33
N SER A 114 -14.63 -19.19 -20.17
CA SER A 114 -15.75 -20.11 -19.99
C SER A 114 -17.10 -19.43 -20.25
N VAL A 115 -17.34 -18.26 -19.66
CA VAL A 115 -18.58 -17.47 -19.85
C VAL A 115 -18.76 -17.07 -21.31
N VAL A 116 -17.69 -16.62 -21.98
CA VAL A 116 -17.73 -16.22 -23.40
C VAL A 116 -18.06 -17.41 -24.31
N ARG A 117 -17.48 -18.59 -24.04
CA ARG A 117 -17.78 -19.81 -24.80
C ARG A 117 -19.23 -20.27 -24.64
N LEU A 118 -19.74 -20.21 -23.41
CA LEU A 118 -21.12 -20.62 -23.12
C LEU A 118 -22.13 -19.64 -23.73
N GLY A 119 -21.86 -18.33 -23.68
CA GLY A 119 -22.71 -17.31 -24.30
C GLY A 119 -22.71 -17.33 -25.83
N SER A 120 -21.66 -17.85 -26.47
CA SER A 120 -21.59 -18.02 -27.93
C SER A 120 -22.29 -19.29 -28.43
N SER A 121 -22.47 -20.27 -27.54
CA SER A 121 -23.12 -21.54 -27.85
C SER A 121 -24.61 -21.37 -27.59
N ASN A 122 -25.39 -20.96 -28.61
CA ASN A 122 -26.87 -20.86 -28.58
C ASN A 122 -27.53 -22.21 -28.26
N THR A 123 -27.37 -22.70 -27.05
CA THR A 123 -27.93 -23.96 -26.57
C THR A 123 -28.95 -23.56 -25.53
N ASP A 124 -30.23 -23.76 -25.84
CA ASP A 124 -31.24 -23.95 -24.82
C ASP A 124 -30.72 -25.07 -23.91
N VAL A 125 -30.11 -24.69 -22.79
CA VAL A 125 -29.72 -25.62 -21.74
C VAL A 125 -31.02 -26.05 -21.07
N LEU A 126 -31.73 -26.97 -21.73
CA LEU A 126 -32.54 -27.93 -21.00
C LEU A 126 -31.58 -28.60 -20.03
N ALA A 127 -31.82 -28.36 -18.75
CA ALA A 127 -31.07 -28.93 -17.64
C ALA A 127 -31.01 -30.44 -17.79
N ASP A 128 -29.89 -30.93 -18.32
CA ASP A 128 -29.50 -32.33 -18.25
C ASP A 128 -28.27 -32.44 -17.34
N ASP A 129 -28.51 -33.18 -16.26
CA ASP A 129 -27.61 -33.74 -15.26
C ASP A 129 -26.46 -32.87 -14.67
N GLY A 130 -26.76 -32.26 -13.51
CA GLY A 130 -25.92 -32.41 -12.32
C GLY A 130 -24.70 -31.52 -12.12
N THR A 131 -24.25 -30.72 -13.09
CA THR A 131 -23.12 -29.78 -12.87
C THR A 131 -23.49 -28.36 -13.27
N LEU A 132 -23.97 -27.57 -12.31
CA LEU A 132 -24.21 -26.13 -12.49
C LEU A 132 -22.87 -25.46 -12.87
N PRO A 133 -22.83 -24.57 -13.89
CA PRO A 133 -21.65 -23.76 -14.15
C PRO A 133 -21.31 -22.91 -12.92
N ALA A 134 -20.03 -22.84 -12.55
CA ALA A 134 -19.56 -22.10 -11.38
C ALA A 134 -19.85 -20.59 -11.43
N THR A 135 -20.17 -20.06 -12.62
CA THR A 135 -20.51 -18.65 -12.87
C THR A 135 -21.75 -18.57 -13.78
N PRO A 136 -22.83 -17.88 -13.39
CA PRO A 136 -24.02 -17.73 -14.22
C PRO A 136 -23.72 -16.82 -15.43
N VAL A 137 -24.25 -17.21 -16.60
CA VAL A 137 -24.19 -16.37 -17.82
C VAL A 137 -25.31 -15.34 -17.73
N LEU A 138 -24.95 -14.05 -17.71
CA LEU A 138 -25.89 -12.95 -17.54
C LEU A 138 -25.97 -12.11 -18.81
N TYR A 139 -27.18 -11.70 -19.18
CA TYR A 139 -27.43 -10.82 -20.32
C TYR A 139 -28.03 -9.50 -19.85
N ALA A 140 -27.90 -8.46 -20.67
CA ALA A 140 -28.59 -7.18 -20.52
C ALA A 140 -29.38 -6.90 -21.78
N LYS A 141 -30.65 -6.49 -21.62
CA LYS A 141 -31.43 -5.98 -22.74
C LYS A 141 -31.11 -4.51 -22.98
N VAL A 142 -30.61 -4.19 -24.16
CA VAL A 142 -30.35 -2.79 -24.56
C VAL A 142 -31.58 -2.16 -25.21
N ASN A 143 -31.58 -0.83 -25.40
CA ASN A 143 -32.71 -0.08 -25.98
C ASN A 143 -33.15 -0.58 -27.36
N THR A 144 -32.26 -1.21 -28.13
CA THR A 144 -32.59 -1.84 -29.42
C THR A 144 -33.41 -3.13 -29.28
N GLY A 145 -33.56 -3.64 -28.06
CA GLY A 145 -34.20 -4.92 -27.75
C GLY A 145 -33.26 -6.12 -27.82
N GLU A 146 -32.01 -5.93 -28.24
CA GLU A 146 -30.97 -6.95 -28.31
C GLU A 146 -30.51 -7.37 -26.91
N LEU A 147 -30.21 -8.66 -26.72
CA LEU A 147 -29.62 -9.20 -25.50
C LEU A 147 -28.10 -9.28 -25.68
N ILE A 148 -27.38 -8.53 -24.87
CA ILE A 148 -25.91 -8.50 -24.89
C ILE A 148 -25.37 -9.20 -23.65
N LEU A 149 -24.38 -10.07 -23.83
CA LEU A 149 -23.69 -10.78 -22.75
C LEU A 149 -22.94 -9.80 -21.83
N ARG A 150 -23.15 -9.91 -20.52
CA ARG A 150 -22.41 -9.16 -19.49
C ARG A 150 -21.09 -9.86 -19.19
N LEU A 151 -20.00 -9.09 -19.13
CA LEU A 151 -18.65 -9.60 -18.90
C LEU A 151 -18.00 -8.96 -17.68
N GLY A 152 -17.27 -9.77 -16.89
CA GLY A 152 -16.55 -9.28 -15.71
C GLY A 152 -17.48 -8.79 -14.60
N VAL A 153 -18.60 -9.47 -14.37
CA VAL A 153 -19.54 -9.17 -13.29
C VAL A 153 -19.00 -9.74 -11.97
N ASP A 154 -19.00 -8.92 -10.91
CA ASP A 154 -18.68 -9.34 -9.55
C ASP A 154 -19.97 -9.61 -8.75
N SER A 155 -20.78 -8.57 -8.56
CA SER A 155 -21.98 -8.59 -7.73
C SER A 155 -23.08 -7.70 -8.30
N GLN A 156 -24.34 -7.96 -7.91
CA GLN A 156 -25.47 -7.13 -8.32
C GLN A 156 -25.59 -5.89 -7.42
N SER A 157 -25.84 -4.72 -8.01
CA SER A 157 -26.11 -3.46 -7.31
C SER A 157 -27.62 -3.26 -7.11
N ASP A 158 -27.99 -2.40 -6.17
CA ASP A 158 -29.38 -1.97 -5.92
C ASP A 158 -29.90 -0.97 -6.97
N LEU A 159 -29.02 -0.51 -7.86
CA LEU A 159 -29.35 0.47 -8.90
C LEU A 159 -29.84 -0.19 -10.19
N THR A 160 -30.67 0.54 -10.93
CA THR A 160 -31.09 0.20 -12.30
C THR A 160 -30.59 1.23 -13.30
N MET A 161 -30.30 0.78 -14.52
CA MET A 161 -29.89 1.61 -15.64
C MET A 161 -31.02 2.54 -16.05
N LEU A 162 -30.72 3.81 -16.23
CA LEU A 162 -31.75 4.83 -16.43
C LEU A 162 -32.48 4.71 -17.78
N GLU A 163 -31.81 4.21 -18.82
CA GLU A 163 -32.39 4.08 -20.16
C GLU A 163 -33.13 2.76 -20.37
N THR A 164 -32.57 1.65 -19.89
CA THR A 164 -33.10 0.30 -20.18
C THR A 164 -33.96 -0.26 -19.05
N GLY A 165 -33.82 0.26 -17.82
CA GLY A 165 -34.46 -0.29 -16.61
C GLY A 165 -33.83 -1.59 -16.10
N GLU A 166 -32.79 -2.10 -16.76
CA GLU A 166 -32.06 -3.30 -16.36
C GLU A 166 -31.25 -3.06 -15.07
N PRO A 167 -31.00 -4.09 -14.23
CA PRO A 167 -30.16 -3.94 -13.05
C PRO A 167 -28.71 -3.59 -13.43
N ILE A 168 -28.09 -2.75 -12.59
CA ILE A 168 -26.66 -2.47 -12.64
C ILE A 168 -25.92 -3.56 -11.87
N TYR A 169 -24.82 -4.03 -12.45
CA TYR A 169 -23.89 -4.95 -11.81
C TYR A 169 -22.57 -4.23 -11.54
N THR A 170 -22.02 -4.45 -10.34
CA THR A 170 -20.68 -4.04 -9.97
C THR A 170 -19.68 -4.84 -10.82
N PRO A 171 -18.84 -4.19 -11.63
CA PRO A 171 -17.82 -4.86 -12.40
C PRO A 171 -16.66 -5.31 -11.51
N VAL A 172 -15.99 -6.41 -11.89
CA VAL A 172 -14.63 -6.70 -11.45
C VAL A 172 -13.71 -5.62 -12.00
N MET A 173 -13.05 -4.88 -11.12
CA MET A 173 -12.10 -3.82 -11.47
C MET A 173 -10.65 -4.32 -11.36
N GLN A 174 -9.73 -3.63 -12.03
CA GLN A 174 -8.31 -3.85 -11.80
C GLN A 174 -7.94 -3.41 -10.39
N GLU A 175 -7.04 -4.16 -9.76
CA GLU A 175 -6.53 -3.78 -8.45
C GLU A 175 -5.59 -2.57 -8.54
N GLU A 176 -5.61 -1.74 -7.51
CA GLU A 176 -4.74 -0.57 -7.40
C GLU A 176 -3.25 -0.94 -7.40
N PRO A 177 -2.36 -0.08 -7.92
CA PRO A 177 -0.92 -0.29 -7.85
C PRO A 177 -0.41 -0.55 -6.43
N LEU A 178 0.54 -1.48 -6.28
CA LEU A 178 1.21 -1.71 -5.00
C LEU A 178 2.34 -0.70 -4.86
N LEU A 179 2.25 0.17 -3.85
CA LEU A 179 3.24 1.21 -3.62
C LEU A 179 3.94 0.98 -2.28
N THR A 180 5.26 0.80 -2.36
CA THR A 180 6.16 0.86 -1.21
C THR A 180 6.51 2.32 -0.88
N GLU A 181 7.06 2.57 0.30
CA GLU A 181 7.34 3.93 0.79
C GLU A 181 8.22 4.75 -0.18
N ASP A 182 9.25 4.14 -0.77
CA ASP A 182 10.13 4.75 -1.76
C ASP A 182 9.37 5.13 -3.05
N LEU A 183 8.51 4.24 -3.56
CA LEU A 183 7.69 4.51 -4.74
C LEU A 183 6.63 5.59 -4.49
N ILE A 184 6.07 5.68 -3.27
CA ILE A 184 5.17 6.77 -2.89
C ILE A 184 5.92 8.10 -2.95
N LYS A 185 7.11 8.19 -2.34
CA LYS A 185 7.93 9.41 -2.36
C LYS A 185 8.31 9.82 -3.78
N GLU A 186 8.72 8.87 -4.62
CA GLU A 186 9.06 9.13 -6.02
C GLU A 186 7.84 9.62 -6.81
N THR A 187 6.68 8.99 -6.60
CA THR A 187 5.43 9.39 -7.27
C THR A 187 5.00 10.79 -6.84
N GLU A 188 5.08 11.11 -5.55
CA GLU A 188 4.79 12.46 -5.03
C GLU A 188 5.73 13.51 -5.64
N GLU A 189 7.03 13.24 -5.70
CA GLU A 189 8.01 14.13 -6.32
C GLU A 189 7.73 14.33 -7.82
N LEU A 190 7.41 13.25 -8.54
CA LEU A 190 7.06 13.30 -9.95
C LEU A 190 5.82 14.15 -10.19
N VAL A 191 4.78 13.97 -9.37
CA VAL A 191 3.54 14.76 -9.44
C VAL A 191 3.82 16.23 -9.13
N LEU A 192 4.62 16.53 -8.11
CA LEU A 192 5.02 17.91 -7.79
C LEU A 192 5.80 18.56 -8.94
N ARG A 193 6.67 17.81 -9.61
CA ARG A 193 7.50 18.32 -10.70
C ARG A 193 6.74 18.49 -12.02
N THR A 194 5.84 17.57 -12.34
CA THR A 194 5.17 17.51 -13.66
C THR A 194 3.75 18.05 -13.66
N GLY A 195 3.10 18.13 -12.49
CA GLY A 195 1.67 18.40 -12.36
C GLY A 195 0.78 17.32 -12.97
N SER A 196 1.33 16.15 -13.32
CA SER A 196 0.61 15.10 -14.02
C SER A 196 -0.35 14.36 -13.11
N LEU A 197 -1.58 14.14 -13.60
CA LEU A 197 -2.61 13.31 -12.96
C LEU A 197 -2.71 11.92 -13.62
N GLY A 198 -1.71 11.51 -14.41
CA GLY A 198 -1.79 10.37 -15.34
C GLY A 198 -2.24 9.05 -14.72
N ALA A 199 -1.82 8.75 -13.49
CA ALA A 199 -2.24 7.54 -12.78
C ALA A 199 -3.76 7.53 -12.47
N GLY A 200 -4.30 8.67 -12.02
CA GLY A 200 -5.73 8.81 -11.73
C GLY A 200 -6.61 8.71 -12.98
N CYS A 201 -6.15 9.24 -14.11
CA CYS A 201 -6.84 9.11 -15.39
C CYS A 201 -6.87 7.67 -15.90
N SER A 202 -5.78 6.92 -15.68
CA SER A 202 -5.66 5.53 -16.13
C SER A 202 -6.58 4.60 -15.35
N GLN A 203 -6.65 4.77 -14.01
CA GLN A 203 -7.59 4.02 -13.16
C GLN A 203 -9.05 4.30 -13.59
N LEU A 204 -9.41 5.58 -13.74
CA LEU A 204 -10.77 5.96 -14.13
C LEU A 204 -11.16 5.36 -15.49
N LEU A 205 -10.24 5.38 -16.47
CA LEU A 205 -10.49 4.76 -17.77
C LEU A 205 -10.70 3.25 -17.65
N SER A 206 -9.88 2.55 -16.86
CA SER A 206 -10.02 1.12 -16.56
C SER A 206 -11.39 0.81 -15.94
N ASP A 207 -11.81 1.60 -14.95
CA ASP A 207 -13.10 1.42 -14.27
C ASP A 207 -14.28 1.62 -15.23
N MET A 208 -14.23 2.64 -16.08
CA MET A 208 -15.25 2.89 -17.11
C MET A 208 -15.34 1.74 -18.12
N GLN A 209 -14.20 1.21 -18.57
CA GLN A 209 -14.17 0.07 -19.50
C GLN A 209 -14.79 -1.19 -18.87
N ALA A 210 -14.46 -1.46 -17.60
CA ALA A 210 -14.99 -2.60 -16.87
C ALA A 210 -16.49 -2.45 -16.62
N PHE A 211 -16.94 -1.26 -16.24
CA PHE A 211 -18.36 -0.97 -16.03
C PHE A 211 -19.19 -1.14 -17.30
N LYS A 212 -18.71 -0.65 -18.44
CA LYS A 212 -19.37 -0.83 -19.74
C LYS A 212 -19.44 -2.31 -20.16
N ALA A 213 -18.44 -3.12 -19.82
CA ALA A 213 -18.44 -4.55 -20.10
C ALA A 213 -19.46 -5.32 -19.25
N ALA A 214 -19.61 -4.93 -17.98
CA ALA A 214 -20.58 -5.54 -17.06
C ALA A 214 -22.01 -5.04 -17.31
N ASN A 215 -22.18 -3.83 -17.84
CA ASN A 215 -23.46 -3.16 -18.03
C ASN A 215 -23.67 -2.68 -19.47
N PRO A 216 -23.97 -3.58 -20.42
CA PRO A 216 -24.31 -3.19 -21.79
C PRO A 216 -25.52 -2.25 -21.82
N GLY A 217 -25.41 -1.15 -22.57
CA GLY A 217 -26.46 -0.13 -22.67
C GLY A 217 -26.39 0.97 -21.60
N CYS A 218 -25.40 0.94 -20.70
CA CYS A 218 -25.23 1.98 -19.69
C CYS A 218 -24.81 3.33 -20.30
N ILE A 219 -25.17 4.40 -19.61
CA ILE A 219 -24.73 5.78 -19.92
C ILE A 219 -23.81 6.33 -18.80
N LEU A 220 -23.20 7.49 -19.04
CA LEU A 220 -22.26 8.11 -18.07
C LEU A 220 -22.94 8.36 -16.72
N GLU A 221 -24.21 8.73 -16.75
CA GLU A 221 -25.05 8.96 -15.58
C GLU A 221 -25.19 7.70 -14.71
N ASP A 222 -25.32 6.52 -15.31
CA ASP A 222 -25.35 5.26 -14.57
C ASP A 222 -24.01 4.98 -13.89
N PHE A 223 -22.90 5.24 -14.59
CA PHE A 223 -21.56 5.11 -14.03
C PHE A 223 -21.33 6.09 -12.88
N VAL A 224 -21.71 7.37 -13.04
CA VAL A 224 -21.55 8.38 -11.99
C VAL A 224 -22.38 8.05 -10.76
N ARG A 225 -23.63 7.59 -10.92
CA ARG A 225 -24.48 7.14 -9.81
C ARG A 225 -23.85 6.01 -9.00
N TRP A 226 -23.11 5.12 -9.66
CA TRP A 226 -22.44 3.98 -9.04
C TRP A 226 -21.05 4.33 -8.47
N HIS A 227 -20.20 5.02 -9.23
CA HIS A 227 -18.78 5.28 -8.91
C HIS A 227 -18.57 6.55 -8.07
N SER A 228 -19.36 7.60 -8.33
CA SER A 228 -19.30 8.87 -7.60
C SER A 228 -20.71 9.38 -7.25
N PRO A 229 -21.43 8.74 -6.31
CA PRO A 229 -22.77 9.17 -5.89
C PRO A 229 -22.89 10.67 -5.54
N PRO A 230 -21.87 11.33 -4.93
CA PRO A 230 -21.92 12.78 -4.67
C PRO A 230 -21.98 13.67 -5.93
N ASP A 231 -21.63 13.12 -7.11
CA ASP A 231 -21.72 13.82 -8.40
C ASP A 231 -23.05 13.65 -9.12
N TRP A 232 -24.00 12.97 -8.49
CA TRP A 232 -25.37 12.86 -8.95
C TRP A 232 -26.28 13.79 -8.14
N MET A 233 -27.06 14.61 -8.82
CA MET A 233 -28.06 15.49 -8.19
C MET A 233 -29.45 14.92 -8.46
N GLU A 234 -30.16 14.55 -7.41
CA GLU A 234 -31.56 14.16 -7.51
C GLU A 234 -32.42 15.37 -7.87
N CYS A 235 -33.49 15.16 -8.63
CA CYS A 235 -34.42 16.23 -8.98
C CYS A 235 -35.36 16.44 -7.77
N ASP A 236 -35.27 17.59 -7.11
CA ASP A 236 -36.15 17.91 -5.98
C ASP A 236 -37.61 17.98 -6.44
N THR A 237 -38.39 16.93 -6.20
CA THR A 237 -39.84 16.88 -6.47
C THR A 237 -40.68 17.80 -5.57
N ASN A 238 -40.06 18.67 -4.76
CA ASN A 238 -40.74 19.46 -3.73
C ASN A 238 -40.75 20.98 -3.98
N ASP A 239 -40.18 21.50 -5.07
CA ASP A 239 -40.35 22.91 -5.40
C ASP A 239 -41.63 23.14 -6.19
N GLY A 240 -42.70 23.41 -5.41
CA GLY A 240 -43.77 24.33 -5.77
C GLY A 240 -44.56 24.01 -7.04
N ILE A 241 -45.77 23.47 -6.84
CA ILE A 241 -46.91 23.52 -7.75
C ILE A 241 -46.95 24.88 -8.47
N ASN A 242 -46.55 24.90 -9.73
CA ASN A 242 -46.98 25.91 -10.69
C ASN A 242 -47.50 25.14 -11.90
N GLU A 243 -48.80 24.86 -11.84
CA GLU A 243 -49.58 24.37 -12.97
C GLU A 243 -49.50 25.38 -14.13
N THR A 244 -48.70 25.08 -15.14
CA THR A 244 -49.09 25.38 -16.52
C THR A 244 -48.66 24.23 -17.42
N LEU A 245 -49.70 23.58 -17.92
CA LEU A 245 -49.74 22.45 -18.83
C LEU A 245 -48.92 22.72 -20.11
N ASP A 246 -47.97 21.84 -20.42
CA ASP A 246 -47.77 21.35 -21.78
C ASP A 246 -47.40 19.86 -21.72
N THR A 247 -48.31 19.07 -22.27
CA THR A 247 -48.29 17.63 -22.40
C THR A 247 -47.16 17.17 -23.32
N ASN A 248 -46.04 16.67 -22.78
CA ASN A 248 -45.34 15.47 -23.30
C ASN A 248 -44.12 14.96 -22.52
N ASP A 249 -43.77 15.47 -21.34
CA ASP A 249 -42.50 15.09 -20.70
C ASP A 249 -42.71 14.17 -19.48
N SER A 250 -42.88 12.87 -19.72
CA SER A 250 -42.82 11.84 -18.67
C SER A 250 -41.39 11.64 -18.10
N LEU A 251 -40.48 12.60 -18.30
CA LEU A 251 -39.07 12.56 -17.93
C LEU A 251 -38.66 13.58 -16.86
N SER A 252 -39.57 14.44 -16.38
CA SER A 252 -39.26 15.49 -15.38
C SER A 252 -38.88 14.98 -13.98
N GLY A 253 -38.79 13.66 -13.75
CA GLY A 253 -38.35 13.06 -12.49
C GLY A 253 -36.92 12.51 -12.50
N ARG A 254 -36.16 12.69 -13.59
CA ARG A 254 -34.82 12.11 -13.73
C ARG A 254 -33.78 13.05 -13.08
N GLY A 255 -32.97 12.52 -12.17
CA GLY A 255 -31.81 13.26 -11.64
C GLY A 255 -30.81 13.65 -12.73
N GLN A 256 -29.86 14.51 -12.40
CA GLN A 256 -28.89 15.07 -13.34
C GLN A 256 -27.46 15.05 -12.78
N LEU A 257 -26.46 15.07 -13.66
CA LEU A 257 -25.05 15.19 -13.29
C LEU A 257 -24.78 16.51 -12.55
N SER A 258 -23.81 16.52 -11.62
CA SER A 258 -23.39 17.74 -10.91
C SER A 258 -22.90 18.84 -11.85
N THR A 259 -22.98 20.10 -11.42
CA THR A 259 -22.54 21.26 -12.23
C THR A 259 -21.08 21.15 -12.70
N ARG A 260 -20.20 20.49 -11.92
CA ARG A 260 -18.80 20.25 -12.32
C ARG A 260 -18.66 19.17 -13.41
N MET A 261 -19.56 18.20 -13.44
CA MET A 261 -19.61 17.13 -14.45
C MET A 261 -20.26 17.60 -15.77
N GLN A 262 -21.13 18.60 -15.72
CA GLN A 262 -21.76 19.20 -16.91
C GLN A 262 -20.87 20.21 -17.65
N LYS A 263 -19.73 20.60 -17.07
CA LYS A 263 -18.84 21.60 -17.66
C LYS A 263 -18.28 21.13 -19.01
N GLU A 264 -18.20 22.02 -19.99
CA GLU A 264 -17.53 21.76 -21.26
C GLU A 264 -16.05 21.40 -21.06
N GLY A 265 -15.56 20.42 -21.82
CA GLY A 265 -14.20 19.87 -21.66
C GLY A 265 -14.01 19.08 -20.37
N ASN A 266 -15.08 18.47 -19.84
CA ASN A 266 -14.98 17.60 -18.68
C ASN A 266 -14.26 16.30 -19.05
N LEU A 267 -13.13 16.04 -18.39
CA LEU A 267 -12.28 14.88 -18.62
C LEU A 267 -13.01 13.54 -18.46
N TRP A 268 -13.95 13.41 -17.52
CA TRP A 268 -14.70 12.16 -17.31
C TRP A 268 -15.59 11.86 -18.51
N ARG A 269 -16.22 12.89 -19.09
CA ARG A 269 -17.01 12.74 -20.32
C ARG A 269 -16.12 12.33 -21.49
N GLU A 270 -14.97 12.97 -21.67
CA GLU A 270 -14.03 12.63 -22.74
C GLU A 270 -13.50 11.18 -22.62
N LEU A 271 -13.13 10.75 -21.40
CA LEU A 271 -12.74 9.37 -21.12
C LEU A 271 -13.90 8.40 -21.33
N TRP A 272 -15.12 8.78 -20.93
CA TRP A 272 -16.29 7.96 -21.14
C TRP A 272 -16.55 7.72 -22.62
N GLU A 273 -16.57 8.75 -23.45
CA GLU A 273 -16.81 8.62 -24.90
C GLU A 273 -15.74 7.76 -25.61
N THR A 274 -14.49 7.82 -25.13
CA THR A 274 -13.38 7.04 -25.71
C THR A 274 -13.24 5.62 -25.14
N SER A 275 -13.85 5.34 -23.98
CA SER A 275 -13.78 4.03 -23.32
C SER A 275 -14.60 2.96 -24.05
N LYS A 276 -14.02 1.77 -24.20
CA LYS A 276 -14.64 0.58 -24.81
C LYS A 276 -15.13 -0.39 -23.73
N PRO A 277 -16.16 -1.21 -23.99
CA PRO A 277 -16.58 -2.26 -23.06
C PRO A 277 -15.54 -3.39 -23.03
N VAL A 278 -14.60 -3.33 -22.08
CA VAL A 278 -13.53 -4.33 -21.91
C VAL A 278 -13.47 -4.76 -20.44
N PRO A 279 -13.65 -6.04 -20.11
CA PRO A 279 -13.57 -6.51 -18.72
C PRO A 279 -12.13 -6.42 -18.20
N ALA A 280 -11.95 -6.17 -16.90
CA ALA A 280 -10.65 -5.89 -16.28
C ALA A 280 -9.52 -6.86 -16.67
N VAL A 281 -9.81 -8.17 -16.76
CA VAL A 281 -8.80 -9.20 -17.07
C VAL A 281 -8.17 -9.05 -18.47
N ARG A 282 -8.89 -8.40 -19.40
CA ARG A 282 -8.49 -8.17 -20.80
C ARG A 282 -7.99 -6.75 -21.06
N GLN A 283 -8.02 -5.88 -20.06
CA GLN A 283 -7.49 -4.52 -20.17
C GLN A 283 -5.96 -4.51 -20.07
N THR A 284 -5.35 -3.39 -20.48
CA THR A 284 -3.94 -3.12 -20.20
C THR A 284 -3.74 -3.02 -18.69
N PRO A 285 -2.77 -3.74 -18.10
CA PRO A 285 -2.53 -3.69 -16.66
C PRO A 285 -2.18 -2.28 -16.18
N LEU A 286 -2.83 -1.83 -15.10
CA LEU A 286 -2.46 -0.59 -14.41
C LEU A 286 -1.15 -0.73 -13.62
N PHE A 287 -0.81 -1.97 -13.25
CA PHE A 287 0.39 -2.33 -12.52
C PHE A 287 0.98 -3.57 -13.17
N ASP A 288 2.24 -3.47 -13.60
CA ASP A 288 2.98 -4.59 -14.18
C ASP A 288 3.67 -5.36 -13.05
N GLU A 289 3.09 -6.50 -12.66
CA GLU A 289 3.65 -7.32 -11.59
C GLU A 289 5.03 -7.88 -11.92
N ASP A 290 5.32 -8.17 -13.19
CA ASP A 290 6.60 -8.70 -13.64
C ASP A 290 7.69 -7.63 -13.51
N LEU A 291 7.44 -6.45 -14.09
CA LEU A 291 8.40 -5.34 -14.02
C LEU A 291 8.65 -4.91 -12.57
N ALA A 292 7.60 -4.84 -11.74
CA ALA A 292 7.73 -4.44 -10.35
C ALA A 292 8.58 -5.42 -9.53
N VAL A 293 8.35 -6.74 -9.69
CA VAL A 293 9.10 -7.75 -8.93
C VAL A 293 10.54 -7.87 -9.42
N GLU A 294 10.78 -7.84 -10.74
CA GLU A 294 12.16 -7.86 -11.26
C GLU A 294 12.94 -6.62 -10.81
N SER A 295 12.33 -5.43 -10.84
CA SER A 295 12.95 -4.21 -10.31
C SER A 295 13.31 -4.34 -8.82
N ILE A 296 12.43 -4.93 -8.00
CA ILE A 296 12.73 -5.21 -6.59
C ILE A 296 13.93 -6.17 -6.48
N LEU A 297 13.92 -7.29 -7.21
CA LEU A 297 14.97 -8.30 -7.13
C LEU A 297 16.34 -7.77 -7.57
N ASP A 298 16.37 -6.94 -8.61
CA ASP A 298 17.58 -6.25 -9.09
C ASP A 298 18.10 -5.27 -8.03
N ASN A 299 17.21 -4.47 -7.43
CA ASN A 299 17.57 -3.57 -6.32
C ASN A 299 18.10 -4.33 -5.10
N LEU A 300 17.57 -5.53 -4.81
CA LEU A 300 18.07 -6.38 -3.72
C LEU A 300 19.42 -7.01 -4.04
N GLU A 301 19.72 -7.28 -5.31
CA GLU A 301 21.03 -7.76 -5.75
C GLU A 301 22.11 -6.70 -5.55
N ASP A 302 21.78 -5.43 -5.85
CA ASP A 302 22.69 -4.28 -5.76
C ASP A 302 22.62 -3.51 -4.44
N ILE A 303 21.86 -4.02 -3.45
CA ILE A 303 21.69 -3.34 -2.15
C ILE A 303 23.03 -3.07 -1.46
N SER A 304 23.22 -1.83 -1.01
CA SER A 304 24.43 -1.49 -0.25
C SER A 304 24.47 -2.22 1.10
N PRO A 305 25.65 -2.66 1.59
CA PRO A 305 25.77 -3.28 2.91
C PRO A 305 25.25 -2.40 4.06
N HIS A 306 25.39 -1.09 3.92
CA HIS A 306 24.88 -0.11 4.88
C HIS A 306 23.35 -0.16 4.97
N GLU A 307 22.67 -0.14 3.82
CA GLU A 307 21.21 -0.15 3.77
C GLU A 307 20.64 -1.49 4.25
N LEU A 308 21.24 -2.60 3.82
CA LEU A 308 20.86 -3.92 4.33
C LEU A 308 21.04 -4.01 5.85
N PHE A 309 22.19 -3.57 6.37
CA PHE A 309 22.45 -3.57 7.81
C PHE A 309 21.43 -2.74 8.59
N LYS A 310 21.11 -1.53 8.12
CA LYS A 310 20.11 -0.65 8.73
C LYS A 310 18.79 -1.37 8.96
N GLN A 311 18.27 -1.98 7.90
CA GLN A 311 16.94 -2.59 7.92
C GLN A 311 16.90 -3.86 8.78
N LEU A 312 17.95 -4.68 8.73
CA LEU A 312 18.08 -5.86 9.60
C LEU A 312 18.25 -5.47 11.08
N PHE A 313 19.10 -4.48 11.37
CA PHE A 313 19.38 -4.01 12.72
C PHE A 313 18.13 -3.45 13.40
N ILE A 314 17.41 -2.55 12.74
CA ILE A 314 16.19 -1.92 13.29
C ILE A 314 15.11 -2.97 13.55
N SER A 315 14.94 -3.93 12.63
CA SER A 315 13.96 -5.00 12.77
C SER A 315 14.29 -5.91 13.97
N LEU A 316 15.56 -6.28 14.13
CA LEU A 316 16.02 -7.10 15.26
C LEU A 316 15.90 -6.36 16.59
N LEU A 317 16.30 -5.08 16.61
CA LEU A 317 16.20 -4.21 17.79
C LEU A 317 14.74 -4.06 18.24
N GLY A 318 13.84 -3.74 17.30
CA GLY A 318 12.40 -3.65 17.56
C GLY A 318 11.85 -4.95 18.13
N SER A 319 12.19 -6.09 17.53
CA SER A 319 11.76 -7.41 18.01
C SER A 319 12.24 -7.69 19.44
N GLY A 320 13.50 -7.40 19.75
CA GLY A 320 14.04 -7.61 21.11
C GLY A 320 13.32 -6.76 22.16
N PHE A 321 12.96 -5.52 21.83
CA PHE A 321 12.17 -4.67 22.72
C PHE A 321 10.73 -5.17 22.91
N VAL A 322 10.09 -5.73 21.88
CA VAL A 322 8.76 -6.37 22.02
C VAL A 322 8.85 -7.53 23.02
N THR A 323 9.89 -8.37 22.89
CA THR A 323 10.13 -9.47 23.83
C THR A 323 10.37 -8.96 25.25
N ALA A 324 11.17 -7.91 25.42
CA ALA A 324 11.43 -7.30 26.72
C ALA A 324 10.16 -6.69 27.33
N GLU A 325 9.33 -6.00 26.55
CA GLU A 325 8.08 -5.40 27.01
C GLU A 325 7.11 -6.45 27.54
N ALA A 326 6.97 -7.58 26.84
CA ALA A 326 6.12 -8.68 27.29
C ALA A 326 6.53 -9.18 28.69
N ILE A 327 7.83 -9.26 28.98
CA ILE A 327 8.37 -9.72 30.26
C ILE A 327 8.26 -8.62 31.35
N LEU A 328 8.56 -7.37 30.98
CA LEU A 328 8.62 -6.23 31.91
C LEU A 328 7.25 -5.63 32.23
N SER A 329 6.21 -5.93 31.45
CA SER A 329 4.82 -5.44 31.64
C SER A 329 4.27 -5.63 33.06
N ASN A 330 4.76 -6.64 33.79
CA ASN A 330 4.36 -6.95 35.16
C ASN A 330 5.11 -6.15 36.25
N ASN A 331 6.13 -5.36 35.89
CA ASN A 331 7.02 -4.68 36.82
C ASN A 331 6.86 -3.14 36.76
N SER A 332 5.95 -2.59 37.57
CA SER A 332 5.66 -1.13 37.60
C SER A 332 6.87 -0.25 37.91
N ASN A 333 7.84 -0.76 38.69
CA ASN A 333 9.06 -0.02 39.05
C ASN A 333 10.01 0.20 37.85
N LEU A 334 10.02 -0.73 36.89
CA LEU A 334 10.91 -0.67 35.72
C LEU A 334 10.23 -0.05 34.49
N ALA A 335 8.90 0.05 34.50
CA ALA A 335 8.12 0.57 33.38
C ALA A 335 8.57 1.96 32.91
N LYS A 336 8.87 2.88 33.84
CA LYS A 336 9.36 4.23 33.49
C LYS A 336 10.70 4.18 32.76
N LEU A 337 11.66 3.44 33.32
CA LEU A 337 13.01 3.36 32.75
C LEU A 337 13.00 2.64 31.40
N PHE A 338 12.18 1.59 31.25
CA PHE A 338 11.95 0.92 29.98
C PHE A 338 11.31 1.87 28.94
N SER A 339 10.35 2.71 29.35
CA SER A 339 9.76 3.73 28.48
C SER A 339 10.79 4.78 28.04
N ASP A 340 11.67 5.24 28.94
CA ASP A 340 12.75 6.17 28.61
C ASP A 340 13.72 5.56 27.59
N CYS A 341 14.05 4.26 27.74
CA CYS A 341 14.83 3.50 26.75
C CYS A 341 14.14 3.42 25.39
N LYS A 342 12.84 3.06 25.36
CA LYS A 342 12.05 2.98 24.11
C LYS A 342 12.07 4.31 23.36
N GLU A 343 11.77 5.40 24.06
CA GLU A 343 11.70 6.73 23.44
C GLU A 343 13.05 7.19 22.91
N TYR A 344 14.15 6.92 23.64
CA TYR A 344 15.49 7.23 23.14
C TYR A 344 15.83 6.44 21.87
N VAL A 345 15.48 5.16 21.80
CA VAL A 345 15.71 4.33 20.61
C VAL A 345 14.93 4.87 19.41
N ILE A 346 13.64 5.22 19.58
CA ILE A 346 12.82 5.84 18.53
C ILE A 346 13.50 7.11 17.99
N VAL A 347 13.75 8.09 18.88
CA VAL A 347 14.31 9.39 18.50
C VAL A 347 15.69 9.27 17.85
N THR A 348 16.47 8.26 18.24
CA THR A 348 17.82 8.05 17.68
C THR A 348 17.77 7.38 16.31
N CYS A 349 16.89 6.40 16.13
CA CYS A 349 16.74 5.68 14.85
C CYS A 349 16.06 6.51 13.76
N GLU A 350 15.19 7.46 14.12
CA GLU A 350 14.58 8.42 13.18
C GLU A 350 15.60 9.39 12.55
N ARG A 351 16.76 9.59 13.20
CA ARG A 351 17.78 10.51 12.71
C ARG A 351 18.61 9.87 11.60
N SER A 352 18.95 10.66 10.59
CA SER A 352 19.77 10.23 9.46
C SER A 352 21.18 9.74 9.85
N ASN A 353 21.67 10.08 11.04
CA ASN A 353 22.99 9.72 11.56
C ASN A 353 22.96 8.69 12.70
N TRP A 354 21.92 7.85 12.79
CA TRP A 354 21.81 6.79 13.82
C TRP A 354 23.04 5.86 13.88
N VAL A 355 23.76 5.68 12.76
CA VAL A 355 24.99 4.87 12.66
C VAL A 355 26.08 5.37 13.62
N ASP A 356 26.22 6.69 13.78
CA ASP A 356 27.18 7.30 14.70
C ASP A 356 26.83 7.02 16.17
N LYS A 357 25.60 6.54 16.42
CA LYS A 357 25.02 6.26 17.73
C LYS A 357 24.80 4.77 17.97
N VAL A 358 25.28 3.88 17.10
CA VAL A 358 25.12 2.42 17.25
C VAL A 358 25.65 1.93 18.60
N ASP A 359 26.81 2.41 19.05
CA ASP A 359 27.35 2.05 20.36
C ASP A 359 26.45 2.47 21.53
N GLU A 360 25.76 3.62 21.40
CA GLU A 360 24.80 4.09 22.40
C GLU A 360 23.51 3.24 22.36
N LEU A 361 23.03 2.89 21.17
CA LEU A 361 21.88 2.00 20.97
C LEU A 361 22.14 0.60 21.55
N CYS A 362 23.33 0.03 21.34
CA CYS A 362 23.72 -1.24 21.94
C CYS A 362 23.75 -1.17 23.47
N GLN A 363 24.27 -0.08 24.05
CA GLN A 363 24.27 0.10 25.50
C GLN A 363 22.85 0.22 26.10
N VAL A 364 21.94 0.88 25.38
CA VAL A 364 20.53 0.94 25.76
C VAL A 364 19.91 -0.46 25.70
N TYR A 365 20.20 -1.23 24.64
CA TYR A 365 19.71 -2.61 24.51
C TYR A 365 20.23 -3.52 25.63
N GLU A 366 21.53 -3.52 25.92
CA GLU A 366 22.12 -4.27 27.04
C GLU A 366 21.49 -3.91 28.39
N THR A 367 21.07 -2.66 28.55
CA THR A 367 20.39 -2.20 29.76
C THR A 367 18.99 -2.76 29.85
N VAL A 368 18.25 -2.79 28.74
CA VAL A 368 16.95 -3.46 28.65
C VAL A 368 17.07 -4.96 28.88
N GLU A 369 18.09 -5.60 28.31
CA GLU A 369 18.40 -7.02 28.57
C GLU A 369 18.68 -7.26 30.07
N THR A 370 19.45 -6.38 30.72
CA THR A 370 19.71 -6.47 32.16
C THR A 370 18.43 -6.31 32.98
N MET A 371 17.51 -5.43 32.58
CA MET A 371 16.19 -5.30 33.24
C MET A 371 15.41 -6.61 33.18
N VAL A 372 15.48 -7.30 32.04
CA VAL A 372 14.78 -8.57 31.81
C VAL A 372 15.41 -9.71 32.61
N LEU A 373 16.74 -9.83 32.60
CA LEU A 373 17.47 -10.94 33.23
C LEU A 373 17.64 -10.79 34.75
N SER A 374 17.82 -9.55 35.23
CA SER A 374 18.15 -9.23 36.62
C SER A 374 17.38 -8.00 37.14
N PRO A 375 16.02 -8.03 37.16
CA PRO A 375 15.20 -6.87 37.51
C PRO A 375 15.50 -6.33 38.91
N ASP A 376 15.72 -7.20 39.90
CA ASP A 376 16.01 -6.79 41.29
C ASP A 376 17.35 -6.05 41.42
N GLU A 377 18.35 -6.41 40.63
CA GLU A 377 19.65 -5.73 40.63
C GLU A 377 19.51 -4.32 40.06
N VAL A 378 18.76 -4.15 38.97
CA VAL A 378 18.46 -2.84 38.38
C VAL A 378 17.67 -1.97 39.36
N ILE A 379 16.68 -2.54 40.06
CA ILE A 379 15.89 -1.80 41.05
C ILE A 379 16.79 -1.31 42.20
N ARG A 380 17.68 -2.16 42.73
CA ARG A 380 18.63 -1.77 43.78
C ARG A 380 19.56 -0.64 43.32
N ILE A 381 20.11 -0.75 42.11
CA ILE A 381 21.06 0.25 41.58
C ILE A 381 20.37 1.58 41.26
N THR A 382 19.12 1.55 40.81
CA THR A 382 18.40 2.72 40.29
C THR A 382 17.62 3.46 41.39
N PHE A 383 17.06 2.75 42.37
CA PHE A 383 16.10 3.30 43.32
C PHE A 383 16.54 3.28 44.81
N GLN A 384 17.69 2.69 45.16
CA GLN A 384 18.23 2.81 46.53
C GLN A 384 19.29 3.92 46.66
N PRO A 385 19.29 4.69 47.77
CA PRO A 385 20.29 5.73 48.02
C PRO A 385 21.68 5.13 48.25
N GLU A 386 22.71 5.81 47.73
CA GLU A 386 24.11 5.36 47.79
C GLU A 386 24.59 5.15 49.23
N GLU A 387 24.92 3.91 49.62
CA GLU A 387 25.90 3.69 50.67
C GLU A 387 27.32 3.95 50.11
N PRO A 388 28.19 4.65 50.85
CA PRO A 388 29.54 4.99 50.40
C PRO A 388 30.45 3.77 50.49
N SER A 389 30.37 2.88 49.49
CA SER A 389 31.33 1.79 49.30
C SER A 389 32.53 2.27 48.47
N ALA A 390 33.73 2.01 48.97
CA ALA A 390 35.02 2.33 48.35
C ALA A 390 35.42 1.39 47.18
N ALA A 391 34.51 0.52 46.73
CA ALA A 391 34.74 -0.36 45.58
C ALA A 391 34.56 0.41 44.26
N PRO A 392 35.36 0.11 43.20
CA PRO A 392 35.14 0.72 41.89
C PRO A 392 33.70 0.47 41.44
N PRO A 393 33.00 1.47 40.87
CA PRO A 393 31.60 1.33 40.52
C PRO A 393 31.44 0.18 39.53
N ASN A 394 30.57 -0.78 39.89
CA ASN A 394 30.18 -1.92 39.05
C ASN A 394 29.87 -1.42 37.63
N GLU A 395 30.23 -2.20 36.62
CA GLU A 395 30.07 -1.85 35.21
C GLU A 395 28.61 -1.45 34.90
N LEU A 396 27.65 -2.19 35.46
CA LEU A 396 26.22 -1.84 35.44
C LEU A 396 25.93 -0.44 36.01
N LYS A 397 26.52 -0.08 37.16
CA LYS A 397 26.36 1.23 37.78
C LYS A 397 26.95 2.35 36.90
N ARG A 398 28.04 2.09 36.17
CA ARG A 398 28.60 3.03 35.18
C ARG A 398 27.67 3.20 33.97
N ARG A 399 27.12 2.09 33.45
CA ARG A 399 26.16 2.10 32.33
C ARG A 399 24.91 2.89 32.68
N PHE A 400 24.31 2.67 33.85
CA PHE A 400 23.16 3.47 34.31
C PHE A 400 23.49 4.95 34.56
N LYS A 401 24.68 5.28 35.08
CA LYS A 401 25.11 6.69 35.20
C LYS A 401 25.32 7.35 33.83
N ARG A 402 25.78 6.60 32.82
CA ARG A 402 25.90 7.10 31.44
C ARG A 402 24.53 7.27 30.79
N LEU A 403 23.60 6.35 31.00
CA LEU A 403 22.22 6.46 30.50
C LEU A 403 21.45 7.59 31.15
N SER A 404 21.62 7.80 32.46
CA SER A 404 21.00 8.96 33.12
C SER A 404 21.56 10.28 32.57
N LEU A 405 22.83 10.33 32.16
CA LEU A 405 23.38 11.47 31.41
C LEU A 405 22.78 11.60 30.00
N ILE A 406 22.58 10.49 29.30
CA ILE A 406 21.93 10.45 27.98
C ILE A 406 20.49 10.97 28.07
N PHE A 407 19.70 10.47 29.02
CA PHE A 407 18.32 10.91 29.25
C PHE A 407 18.24 12.34 29.80
N ARG A 408 19.22 12.82 30.57
CA ARG A 408 19.25 14.20 31.08
C ARG A 408 19.63 15.22 30.02
N ASN A 409 20.44 14.84 29.03
CA ASN A 409 20.73 15.70 27.88
C ASN A 409 19.51 15.87 26.94
N LYS A 410 18.49 15.02 27.07
CA LYS A 410 17.22 15.12 26.35
C LYS A 410 16.44 16.41 26.67
N ASP A 411 16.54 16.93 27.89
CA ASP A 411 15.89 18.20 28.30
C ASP A 411 16.47 19.43 27.56
N LYS A 412 17.62 19.30 26.89
CA LYS A 412 18.19 20.32 26.00
C LYS A 412 17.92 20.07 24.51
N LEU A 413 17.32 18.93 24.16
CA LEU A 413 17.06 18.48 22.79
C LEU A 413 15.56 18.45 22.47
N SER A 414 14.79 19.36 23.07
CA SER A 414 13.43 19.70 22.62
C SER A 414 13.49 20.28 21.19
N PRO A 415 12.55 19.97 20.30
CA PRO A 415 12.54 20.49 18.94
C PRO A 415 12.19 21.98 18.98
N ARG A 416 13.20 22.83 19.11
CA ARG A 416 13.07 24.28 18.90
C ARG A 416 13.98 24.85 17.82
N ASP A 417 14.81 24.03 17.21
CA ASP A 417 15.64 24.43 16.06
C ASP A 417 15.24 23.69 14.79
N GLN A 418 13.99 23.93 14.37
CA GLN A 418 13.58 23.90 12.97
C GLN A 418 12.77 25.17 12.69
N LYS A 419 13.48 26.30 12.60
CA LYS A 419 13.02 27.47 11.86
C LYS A 419 14.08 27.77 10.82
N ASN A 420 13.96 27.10 9.68
CA ASN A 420 14.37 27.50 8.34
C ASN A 420 14.53 26.26 7.47
N GLN A 421 13.40 25.71 7.04
CA GLN A 421 13.22 25.07 5.74
C GLN A 421 11.71 25.04 5.48
N GLU A 422 11.34 25.32 4.24
CA GLU A 422 10.01 25.77 3.80
C GLU A 422 8.85 24.89 4.28
N GLU A 423 7.82 25.53 4.85
CA GLU A 423 6.52 24.92 5.09
C GLU A 423 5.87 24.58 3.73
N SER A 424 5.88 23.30 3.35
CA SER A 424 4.99 22.75 2.32
C SER A 424 3.59 22.49 2.93
N PRO A 425 2.49 23.00 2.38
CA PRO A 425 1.16 22.83 2.97
C PRO A 425 0.48 21.58 2.41
N LEU A 426 0.62 20.41 3.05
CA LEU A 426 -0.10 19.20 2.61
C LEU A 426 -0.62 18.32 3.76
N ARG A 427 -1.86 18.60 4.16
CA ARG A 427 -2.86 17.59 4.52
C ARG A 427 -4.23 18.10 4.06
N GLN A 428 -4.58 17.80 2.83
CA GLN A 428 -5.97 17.80 2.38
C GLN A 428 -6.28 16.43 1.74
N PRO A 429 -7.44 15.83 2.03
CA PRO A 429 -7.89 14.64 1.33
C PRO A 429 -8.14 14.94 -0.16
N PHE A 430 -7.82 13.97 -1.02
CA PHE A 430 -7.77 14.05 -2.49
C PHE A 430 -9.08 14.42 -3.21
N SER A 431 -10.18 14.73 -2.51
CA SER A 431 -11.49 15.00 -3.13
C SER A 431 -11.66 16.42 -3.71
N SER A 432 -10.71 17.34 -3.49
CA SER A 432 -10.91 18.78 -3.73
C SER A 432 -10.19 19.37 -4.98
N MET A 433 -9.35 18.62 -5.69
CA MET A 433 -8.45 19.24 -6.69
C MET A 433 -9.04 19.56 -8.08
N PHE A 434 -10.27 19.17 -8.38
CA PHE A 434 -10.87 19.36 -9.72
C PHE A 434 -11.42 20.79 -10.01
N SER A 435 -11.17 21.77 -9.14
CA SER A 435 -11.77 23.11 -9.27
C SER A 435 -10.84 24.22 -9.76
N LYS A 436 -9.57 23.94 -10.12
CA LYS A 436 -8.63 25.00 -10.54
C LYS A 436 -8.30 24.92 -12.03
N LYS A 437 -8.58 26.04 -12.71
CA LYS A 437 -8.28 26.31 -14.13
C LYS A 437 -6.76 26.22 -14.37
N PRO A 438 -6.29 25.68 -15.50
CA PRO A 438 -4.88 25.82 -15.88
C PRO A 438 -4.55 27.29 -16.21
N PRO A 439 -3.31 27.74 -15.98
CA PRO A 439 -2.88 29.08 -16.36
C PRO A 439 -2.84 29.21 -17.89
N LYS A 440 -3.25 30.38 -18.40
CA LYS A 440 -3.19 30.71 -19.83
C LYS A 440 -1.73 30.91 -20.28
N PRO A 441 -1.37 30.54 -21.52
CA PRO A 441 -0.06 30.86 -22.08
C PRO A 441 -0.02 32.35 -22.45
N ASP A 442 1.02 33.05 -22.01
CA ASP A 442 1.28 34.43 -22.41
C ASP A 442 1.59 34.51 -23.91
N SER A 443 0.82 35.36 -24.58
CA SER A 443 0.98 35.70 -25.98
C SER A 443 2.19 36.62 -26.17
N SER A 444 3.23 36.13 -26.83
CA SER A 444 4.16 37.00 -27.58
C SER A 444 4.74 36.26 -28.79
N SER A 445 4.69 36.93 -29.94
CA SER A 445 5.28 36.53 -31.23
C SER A 445 5.53 37.81 -32.04
N PRO A 446 6.31 37.82 -33.13
CA PRO A 446 7.44 36.94 -33.51
C PRO A 446 8.66 37.74 -34.05
N ASP A 447 9.83 37.10 -34.23
CA ASP A 447 10.64 37.19 -35.46
C ASP A 447 11.94 36.33 -35.43
N LYS A 448 11.90 35.20 -36.18
CA LYS A 448 12.85 34.69 -37.23
C LYS A 448 14.37 34.45 -36.96
N PRO A 449 15.06 33.58 -37.76
CA PRO A 449 14.92 32.12 -37.85
C PRO A 449 16.30 31.38 -37.86
N VAL A 450 16.44 30.19 -37.25
CA VAL A 450 17.56 29.28 -37.61
C VAL A 450 17.06 27.82 -37.69
N THR A 451 17.29 27.28 -38.88
CA THR A 451 17.17 25.95 -39.49
C THR A 451 17.30 24.67 -38.63
N SER A 452 16.28 23.80 -38.81
CA SER A 452 16.27 22.34 -39.13
C SER A 452 17.32 21.37 -38.57
N VAL A 453 16.87 20.29 -37.90
CA VAL A 453 16.89 18.84 -38.31
C VAL A 453 15.94 18.07 -37.34
N GLU A 454 14.74 17.65 -37.77
CA GLU A 454 14.30 16.23 -37.98
C GLU A 454 14.68 15.24 -36.86
N ASN A 455 13.77 14.79 -35.98
CA ASN A 455 12.63 13.85 -36.11
C ASN A 455 12.93 12.41 -35.67
N ASP A 456 11.89 11.79 -35.12
CA ASP A 456 11.58 10.35 -35.03
C ASP A 456 12.10 9.53 -33.83
N TRP A 457 11.20 9.37 -32.85
CA TRP A 457 10.90 8.04 -32.31
C TRP A 457 9.40 7.75 -32.46
N THR A 458 9.11 6.93 -33.46
CA THR A 458 7.80 6.33 -33.73
C THR A 458 7.59 5.14 -32.80
N ILE A 459 6.37 5.04 -32.27
CA ILE A 459 5.84 3.92 -31.50
C ILE A 459 5.54 2.75 -32.45
N VAL A 460 6.07 1.57 -32.13
CA VAL A 460 5.46 0.24 -32.38
C VAL A 460 5.55 -0.54 -31.09
#